data_AF-X1UHB7-F1
#
_entry.id   AF-X1UHB7-F1
#
_cell.length_a   1.000
_cell.length_b   1.000
_cell.length_c   1.000
_cell.angle_alpha   90.00
_cell.angle_beta   90.00
_cell.angle_gamma   90.00
#
_symmetry.space_group_name_H-M   'P 1'
#
loop_
_entity.id
_entity.type
_entity.pdbx_description
1 polymer ?
#
loop_
_entity_poly.entity_id
_entity_poly.type
_entity_poly.pdbx_seq_one_letter_code
_entity_poly.pdbx_strand_id
1 'polypeptide(L)'
;MTCCELYVKIDEPFQGCIAEEWLRRVVEKTLVLEEVNSPVELGLVITDDETIRQLNRSYRGRDETTDVLSFALRENRQDAAETPFISPPD
;
A
#
# COMPACT_ATOMS: atom_id res chain seq x y z
N MET A 1 3.74 14.12 17.05
CA MET A 1 4.84 13.64 16.20
C MET A 1 4.38 12.31 15.66
N THR A 2 3.95 12.26 14.40
CA THR A 2 3.38 11.05 13.80
C THR A 2 4.48 10.01 13.66
N CYS A 3 4.31 8.84 14.28
CA CYS A 3 5.25 7.74 14.16
C CYS A 3 4.91 6.96 12.88
N CYS A 4 5.65 7.17 11.80
CA CYS A 4 5.46 6.46 10.53
C CYS A 4 6.66 5.57 10.25
N GLU A 5 6.42 4.26 10.20
CA GLU A 5 7.39 3.28 9.70
C GLU A 5 7.20 3.14 8.19
N LEU A 6 8.08 3.78 7.43
CA LEU A 6 8.04 3.81 5.97
C LEU A 6 9.11 2.90 5.37
N TYR A 7 8.65 1.88 4.63
CA TYR A 7 9.49 1.06 3.75
C TYR A 7 9.33 1.52 2.30
N VAL A 8 10.44 1.87 1.65
CA VAL A 8 10.45 2.27 0.24
C VAL A 8 11.25 1.25 -0.58
N LYS A 9 10.69 0.80 -1.69
CA LYS A 9 11.37 0.01 -2.71
C LYS A 9 11.27 0.73 -4.05
N ILE A 10 12.42 0.93 -4.70
CA ILE A 10 12.49 1.51 -6.04
C ILE A 10 13.13 0.46 -6.94
N ASP A 11 12.39 0.01 -7.95
CA ASP A 11 12.91 -0.96 -8.91
C ASP A 11 14.01 -0.35 -9.79
N GLU A 12 14.94 -1.20 -10.23
CA GLU A 12 16.17 -0.83 -10.96
C GLU A 12 16.00 0.24 -12.06
N PRO A 13 14.98 0.18 -12.96
CA PRO A 13 14.84 1.20 -14.01
C PRO A 13 14.54 2.61 -13.48
N PHE A 14 14.09 2.74 -12.23
CA PHE A 14 13.74 4.03 -11.61
C PHE A 14 14.77 4.50 -10.57
N GLN A 15 15.77 3.67 -10.27
CA GLN A 15 16.84 4.04 -9.35
C GLN A 15 17.64 5.23 -9.91
N GLY A 16 17.73 6.30 -9.14
CA GLY A 16 18.40 7.56 -9.54
C GLY A 16 17.50 8.56 -10.25
N CYS A 17 16.32 8.17 -10.72
CA CYS A 17 15.29 9.11 -11.21
C CYS A 17 14.55 9.78 -10.06
N ILE A 18 14.43 9.09 -8.93
CA ILE A 18 13.73 9.55 -7.74
C ILE A 18 14.53 9.21 -6.48
N ALA A 19 14.57 10.15 -5.53
CA ALA A 19 15.26 9.98 -4.26
C ALA A 19 14.28 9.46 -3.19
N GLU A 20 14.72 8.46 -2.42
CA GLU A 20 13.92 7.91 -1.32
C GLU A 20 13.60 9.00 -0.28
N GLU A 21 14.55 9.88 0.04
CA GLU A 21 14.36 10.96 1.01
C GLU A 21 13.28 11.94 0.56
N TRP A 22 13.13 12.14 -0.75
CA TRP A 22 12.05 12.97 -1.29
C TRP A 22 10.69 12.30 -1.07
N LEU A 23 10.58 11.00 -1.37
CA LEU A 23 9.36 10.22 -1.13
C LEU A 23 8.98 10.21 0.36
N ARG A 24 9.95 10.02 1.25
CA ARG A 24 9.75 10.06 2.70
C ARG A 24 9.17 11.39 3.17
N ARG A 25 9.74 12.51 2.71
CA ARG A 25 9.22 13.85 3.03
C ARG A 25 7.81 14.07 2.52
N VAL A 26 7.50 13.58 1.32
CA VAL A 26 6.14 13.68 0.76
C VAL A 26 5.16 12.91 1.62
N VAL A 27 5.47 11.66 1.99
CA VAL A 27 4.62 10.83 2.86
C VAL A 27 4.40 11.51 4.22
N GLU A 28 5.47 11.90 4.90
CA GLU A 28 5.39 12.55 6.22
C GLU A 28 4.55 13.84 6.16
N LYS A 29 4.75 14.66 5.14
CA LYS A 29 4.00 15.90 4.97
C LYS A 29 2.51 15.62 4.71
N THR A 30 2.18 14.62 3.91
CA THR A 30 0.80 14.20 3.67
C THR A 30 0.16 13.71 4.96
N LEU A 31 0.83 12.86 5.75
CA LEU A 31 0.29 12.37 7.03
C LEU A 31 0.01 13.49 8.03
N VAL A 32 0.87 14.51 8.08
CA VAL A 32 0.65 15.69 8.92
C VAL A 32 -0.56 16.51 8.46
N LEU A 33 -0.71 16.70 7.15
CA LEU A 33 -1.83 17.46 6.57
C LEU A 33 -3.18 16.75 6.75
N GLU A 34 -3.18 15.42 6.67
CA GLU A 34 -4.37 14.59 6.90
C GLU A 34 -4.66 14.35 8.40
N GLU A 35 -3.96 15.06 9.29
CA GLU A 35 -4.13 14.98 10.75
C GLU A 35 -4.05 13.54 11.31
N VAL A 36 -3.18 12.71 10.72
CA VAL A 36 -3.00 11.33 11.16
C VAL A 36 -2.16 11.32 12.44
N ASN A 37 -2.84 11.05 13.55
CA ASN A 37 -2.26 11.08 14.90
C ASN A 37 -1.90 9.69 15.44
N SER A 38 -2.27 8.62 14.74
CA SER A 38 -1.91 7.24 15.10
C SER A 38 -0.59 6.81 14.46
N PRO A 39 0.11 5.81 15.03
CA PRO A 39 1.21 5.14 14.34
C PRO A 39 0.74 4.55 13.01
N VAL A 40 1.56 4.68 11.96
CA VAL A 40 1.27 4.18 10.62
C VAL A 40 2.44 3.35 10.12
N GLU A 41 2.14 2.20 9.52
CA GLU A 41 3.08 1.44 8.71
C GLU A 41 2.70 1.61 7.24
N LEU A 42 3.65 2.02 6.39
CA LEU A 42 3.42 2.23 4.96
C LEU A 42 4.54 1.58 4.14
N GLY A 43 4.14 0.77 3.17
CA GLY A 43 5.02 0.28 2.11
C GLY A 43 4.77 1.07 0.83
N LEU A 44 5.84 1.64 0.25
CA LEU A 44 5.80 2.34 -1.02
C LEU A 44 6.71 1.63 -2.02
N VAL A 45 6.17 1.24 -3.17
CA VAL A 45 6.91 0.59 -4.24
C VAL A 45 6.79 1.40 -5.51
N ILE A 46 7.93 1.76 -6.10
CA ILE A 46 8.02 2.41 -7.41
C ILE A 46 8.41 1.34 -8.43
N THR A 47 7.51 1.06 -9.36
CA THR A 47 7.63 -0.04 -10.32
C THR A 47 6.99 0.34 -11.67
N ASP A 48 7.08 -0.55 -12.64
CA ASP A 48 6.60 -0.34 -14.01
C ASP A 48 5.14 -0.80 -14.22
N ASP A 49 4.60 -0.43 -15.38
CA ASP A 49 3.23 -0.75 -15.81
C ASP A 49 2.99 -2.26 -15.91
N GLU A 50 4.00 -3.05 -16.27
CA GLU A 50 3.86 -4.51 -16.38
C GLU A 50 3.61 -5.11 -14.99
N THR A 51 4.40 -4.68 -14.01
CA THR A 51 4.26 -5.07 -12.61
C THR A 51 2.92 -4.58 -12.04
N ILE A 52 2.52 -3.33 -12.31
CA ILE A 52 1.21 -2.82 -11.87
C ILE A 52 0.06 -3.64 -12.48
N ARG A 53 0.09 -3.94 -13.78
CA ARG A 53 -0.93 -4.76 -14.43
C ARG A 53 -1.01 -6.16 -13.81
N GLN A 54 0.14 -6.78 -13.52
CA GLN A 54 0.17 -8.07 -12.84
C GLN A 54 -0.43 -8.00 -11.43
N LEU A 55 -0.15 -6.94 -10.67
CA LEU A 55 -0.71 -6.71 -9.35
C LEU A 55 -2.21 -6.44 -9.40
N ASN A 56 -2.69 -5.61 -10.32
CA ASN A 56 -4.12 -5.39 -10.54
C ASN A 56 -4.85 -6.69 -10.86
N ARG A 57 -4.27 -7.52 -11.73
CA ARG A 57 -4.85 -8.82 -12.06
C ARG A 57 -4.90 -9.74 -10.85
N SER A 58 -3.83 -9.77 -10.06
CA SER A 58 -3.70 -10.68 -8.91
C SER A 58 -4.54 -10.27 -7.71
N TYR A 59 -4.65 -8.98 -7.41
CA TYR A 59 -5.33 -8.46 -6.22
C TYR A 59 -6.73 -7.88 -6.48
N ARG A 60 -7.00 -7.37 -7.68
CA ARG A 60 -8.31 -6.77 -8.06
C ARG A 60 -9.05 -7.59 -9.12
N GLY A 61 -8.44 -8.65 -9.67
CA GLY A 61 -9.01 -9.45 -10.74
C GLY A 61 -9.14 -8.73 -12.08
N ARG A 62 -8.49 -7.56 -12.24
CA ARG A 62 -8.58 -6.72 -13.43
C ARG A 62 -7.26 -6.72 -14.19
N ASP A 63 -7.29 -7.10 -15.46
CA ASP A 63 -6.11 -7.14 -16.32
C ASP A 63 -5.88 -5.80 -17.03
N GLU A 64 -5.68 -4.74 -16.23
CA GLU A 64 -5.46 -3.37 -16.70
C GLU A 64 -4.32 -2.70 -15.92
N THR A 65 -3.60 -1.77 -16.53
CA THR A 65 -2.62 -0.92 -15.83
C THR A 65 -3.33 0.28 -15.18
N THR A 66 -2.70 0.88 -14.18
CA THR A 66 -3.17 2.10 -13.51
C THR A 66 -1.96 2.92 -13.08
N ASP A 67 -2.13 4.23 -12.89
CA ASP A 67 -1.02 5.08 -12.44
C ASP A 67 -0.58 4.74 -11.00
N VAL A 68 -1.53 4.34 -10.14
CA VAL A 68 -1.29 4.01 -8.73
C VAL A 68 -2.19 2.86 -8.29
N LEU A 69 -1.61 1.94 -7.52
CA LEU A 69 -2.32 0.86 -6.85
C LEU A 69 -2.10 0.92 -5.34
N SER A 70 -3.20 0.95 -4.57
CA SER A 70 -3.16 1.00 -3.11
C SER A 70 -3.82 -0.23 -2.47
N PHE A 71 -3.18 -0.75 -1.42
CA PHE A 71 -3.63 -1.89 -0.63
C PHE A 71 -3.83 -1.45 0.81
N ALA A 72 -5.02 -1.68 1.37
CA ALA A 72 -5.26 -1.49 2.79
C ALA A 72 -4.80 -2.73 3.57
N LEU A 73 -3.94 -2.54 4.57
CA LEU A 73 -3.52 -3.63 5.48
C LEU A 73 -4.67 -4.19 6.33
N ARG A 74 -5.70 -3.38 6.57
CA ARG A 74 -6.93 -3.82 7.24
C ARG A 74 -7.96 -4.16 6.17
N GLU A 75 -8.24 -5.45 6.02
CA GLU A 75 -9.43 -5.91 5.30
C GLU A 75 -10.63 -5.21 5.95
N ASN A 76 -11.33 -4.34 5.21
CA ASN A 76 -12.67 -4.00 5.63
C ASN A 76 -13.43 -5.33 5.56
N ARG A 77 -13.86 -5.84 6.71
CA ARG A 77 -14.55 -7.13 6.91
C ARG A 77 -15.91 -7.20 6.19
N GLN A 78 -16.15 -6.35 5.20
CA GLN A 78 -17.39 -6.18 4.46
C GLN A 78 -17.33 -6.78 3.05
N ASP A 79 -16.14 -7.11 2.52
CA ASP A 79 -16.00 -7.75 1.20
C ASP A 79 -15.69 -9.25 1.27
N ALA A 80 -15.70 -9.85 2.46
CA ALA A 80 -15.73 -11.29 2.64
C ALA A 80 -17.16 -11.71 2.99
N ALA A 81 -17.87 -12.26 2.00
CA ALA A 81 -19.07 -13.04 2.25
C ALA A 81 -18.73 -14.16 3.25
N GLU A 82 -19.07 -13.90 4.51
CA GLU A 82 -19.61 -14.82 5.50
C GLU A 82 -19.19 -16.29 5.36
N THR A 83 -18.01 -16.65 5.88
CA THR A 83 -17.89 -17.95 6.54
C THR A 83 -17.83 -17.70 8.05
N PRO A 84 -18.92 -17.98 8.79
CA PRO A 84 -18.87 -17.88 10.23
C PRO A 84 -17.84 -18.91 10.72
N PHE A 85 -16.82 -18.44 11.44
CA PHE A 85 -15.90 -19.32 12.14
C PHE A 85 -16.73 -20.11 13.17
N ILE A 86 -16.99 -21.39 12.88
CA ILE A 86 -17.66 -22.30 13.79
C ILE A 86 -16.60 -22.81 14.77
N SER A 87 -16.67 -22.36 16.01
CA SER A 87 -15.82 -22.90 17.08
C SER A 87 -16.20 -24.36 17.36
N PRO A 88 -15.22 -25.25 17.61
CA PRO A 88 -15.51 -26.59 18.08
C PRO A 88 -16.23 -26.54 19.43
N PRO A 89 -17.18 -27.46 19.70
CA PRO A 89 -17.81 -27.55 21.02
C PRO A 89 -16.79 -27.98 22.07
N ASP A 90 -16.89 -27.39 23.28
CA ASP A 90 -16.17 -27.80 24.50
C ASP A 90 -16.33 -29.31 24.80
#